data_AF-A0A815RB43-F1
#
_entry.id   AF-A0A815RB43-F1
#
_cell.length_a   1.000
_cell.length_b   1.000
_cell.length_c   1.000
_cell.angle_alpha   90.00
_cell.angle_beta   90.00
_cell.angle_gamma   90.00
#
_symmetry.space_group_name_H-M   'P 1'
#
loop_
_entity.id
_entity.type
_entity.pdbx_description
1 polymer ?
#
loop_
_entity_poly.entity_id
_entity_poly.type
_entity_poly.pdbx_seq_one_letter_code
_entity_poly.pdbx_strand_id
1 'polypeptide(L)'
;MSFSSVSSKPSENVDNDDHNDDNQYNEIADKSDESNDEPLDPRIQIELERANAATSEINNLETQLDEAQQIFQTGFSNCKQCLAILAKKLGSCVDRARPFFEACKQAEEAQLETQKAAQEYQRSVEVYRVAKETLSLAESKLLKTDQRVFDAAWQEYVNHATMKVMQAEQDKTRSERTHEEKSKLYIECEQQRVTLQRTLKRAITKAKPYFEAKAR
;
A
#
# COMPACT_ATOMS: atom_id res chain seq x y z
N MET A 1 55.36 56.99 -9.41
CA MET A 1 54.46 57.57 -8.37
C MET A 1 53.74 56.39 -7.75
N SER A 2 53.83 56.02 -6.47
CA SER A 2 54.52 56.57 -5.30
C SER A 2 54.75 55.42 -4.32
N PHE A 3 55.87 55.51 -3.59
CA PHE A 3 56.28 54.63 -2.49
C PHE A 3 55.42 54.84 -1.24
N SER A 4 55.32 53.83 -0.37
CA SER A 4 55.50 54.04 1.07
C SER A 4 56.13 52.81 1.74
N SER A 5 57.05 53.10 2.64
CA SER A 5 58.08 52.23 3.23
C SER A 5 57.76 51.79 4.66
N VAL A 6 58.55 50.84 5.19
CA VAL A 6 59.13 50.69 6.56
C VAL A 6 59.44 49.18 6.71
N SER A 7 60.68 48.67 6.73
CA SER A 7 61.88 48.83 7.60
C SER A 7 61.81 48.11 8.96
N SER A 8 62.56 46.99 9.08
CA SER A 8 63.57 46.67 10.13
C SER A 8 63.73 45.16 10.40
N LYS A 9 64.99 44.70 10.43
CA LYS A 9 65.52 43.37 10.86
C LYS A 9 65.95 43.45 12.35
N PRO A 10 66.67 42.48 12.96
CA PRO A 10 66.64 40.99 13.02
C PRO A 10 66.68 40.43 14.49
N SER A 11 66.55 39.12 14.75
CA SER A 11 67.27 38.43 15.88
C SER A 11 67.16 36.88 15.90
N GLU A 12 68.35 36.28 16.05
CA GLU A 12 68.83 34.98 16.56
C GLU A 12 67.91 33.88 17.16
N ASN A 13 68.23 32.64 16.74
CA ASN A 13 68.43 31.36 17.47
C ASN A 13 67.68 31.05 18.78
N VAL A 14 67.05 29.86 18.83
CA VAL A 14 67.22 28.87 19.91
C VAL A 14 67.01 27.45 19.33
N ASP A 15 68.01 26.59 19.51
CA ASP A 15 67.99 25.15 19.29
C ASP A 15 66.94 24.45 20.17
N ASN A 16 66.40 23.32 19.74
CA ASN A 16 66.16 22.19 20.64
C ASN A 16 66.10 20.89 19.85
N ASP A 17 67.16 20.12 20.05
CA ASP A 17 67.30 18.71 19.76
C ASP A 17 66.26 17.86 20.52
N ASP A 18 65.82 16.82 19.83
CA ASP A 18 65.72 15.41 20.25
C ASP A 18 65.04 15.10 21.60
N HIS A 19 63.95 14.31 21.57
CA HIS A 19 63.73 13.16 22.46
C HIS A 19 62.65 12.25 21.87
N ASN A 20 63.15 11.15 21.32
CA ASN A 20 62.51 9.86 21.08
C ASN A 20 61.67 9.37 22.28
N ASP A 21 60.40 9.01 22.07
CA ASP A 21 59.70 8.01 22.89
C ASP A 21 58.49 7.43 22.10
N ASP A 22 58.80 6.68 21.05
CA ASP A 22 57.88 5.67 20.54
C ASP A 22 57.85 4.49 21.54
N ASN A 23 56.65 3.94 21.73
CA ASN A 23 56.36 2.60 22.26
C ASN A 23 55.85 2.50 23.71
N GLN A 24 54.60 2.92 23.94
CA GLN A 24 53.82 2.45 25.09
C GLN A 24 52.33 2.26 24.78
N TYR A 25 51.97 1.41 23.81
CA TYR A 25 50.59 0.89 23.69
C TYR A 25 50.54 -0.51 23.01
N ASN A 26 51.43 -1.42 23.39
CA ASN A 26 51.36 -2.83 22.99
C ASN A 26 51.55 -3.73 24.21
N GLU A 27 50.50 -3.88 25.05
CA GLU A 27 50.38 -5.03 25.97
C GLU A 27 48.97 -5.18 26.54
N ILE A 28 47.95 -5.28 25.68
CA ILE A 28 46.65 -5.87 26.04
C ILE A 28 46.18 -6.74 24.86
N ALA A 29 47.03 -7.67 24.45
CA ALA A 29 46.61 -8.87 23.75
C ALA A 29 47.17 -10.03 24.57
N ASP A 30 46.38 -11.08 24.73
CA ASP A 30 46.76 -12.35 25.38
C ASP A 30 46.45 -12.51 26.88
N LYS A 31 45.17 -12.34 27.25
CA LYS A 31 44.57 -13.06 28.40
C LYS A 31 43.10 -13.36 28.14
N SER A 32 42.83 -14.48 27.47
CA SER A 32 41.70 -15.40 27.74
C SER A 32 41.53 -16.38 26.57
N ASP A 33 42.42 -17.36 26.47
CA ASP A 33 42.21 -18.52 25.59
C ASP A 33 42.55 -19.85 26.32
N GLU A 34 42.33 -19.87 27.64
CA GLU A 34 42.48 -21.07 28.48
C GLU A 34 41.30 -21.19 29.45
N SER A 35 40.14 -21.64 28.95
CA SER A 35 39.07 -22.35 29.70
C SER A 35 37.78 -22.48 28.88
N ASN A 36 37.73 -23.40 27.90
CA ASN A 36 36.44 -23.76 27.29
C ASN A 36 36.35 -25.20 26.78
N ASP A 37 37.03 -26.14 27.44
CA ASP A 37 36.82 -27.59 27.27
C ASP A 37 35.89 -28.17 28.36
N GLU A 38 35.16 -27.33 29.09
CA GLU A 38 34.06 -27.79 29.95
C GLU A 38 32.81 -27.98 29.07
N PRO A 39 32.16 -29.17 29.05
CA PRO A 39 31.02 -29.40 28.20
C PRO A 39 29.91 -28.40 28.56
N LEU A 40 29.56 -27.54 27.60
CA LEU A 40 28.48 -26.56 27.74
C LEU A 40 27.20 -27.28 28.21
N ASP A 41 26.47 -26.65 29.14
CA ASP A 41 25.16 -27.15 29.56
C ASP A 41 24.31 -27.37 28.29
N PRO A 42 23.74 -28.57 28.09
CA PRO A 42 22.93 -28.89 26.90
C PRO A 42 21.84 -27.85 26.60
N ARG A 43 21.30 -27.17 27.61
CA ARG A 43 20.30 -26.09 27.41
C ARG A 43 20.91 -24.84 26.81
N ILE A 44 22.09 -24.44 27.27
CA ILE A 44 22.84 -23.29 26.74
C ILE A 44 23.27 -23.59 25.30
N GLN A 45 23.73 -24.82 25.05
CA GLN A 45 24.08 -25.30 23.71
C GLN A 45 22.90 -25.18 22.73
N ILE A 46 21.70 -25.63 23.12
CA ILE A 46 20.50 -25.56 22.27
C ILE A 46 20.11 -24.11 21.97
N GLU A 47 20.15 -23.21 22.95
CA GLU A 47 19.80 -21.79 22.71
C GLU A 47 20.85 -21.07 21.86
N LEU A 48 22.13 -21.41 21.99
CA LEU A 48 23.18 -20.90 21.10
C LEU A 48 23.01 -21.41 19.66
N GLU A 49 22.67 -22.67 19.48
CA GLU A 49 22.35 -23.24 18.16
C GLU A 49 21.14 -22.53 17.53
N ARG A 50 20.10 -22.24 18.32
CA ARG A 50 18.95 -21.45 17.86
C ARG A 50 19.32 -20.01 17.51
N ALA A 51 20.13 -19.35 18.32
CA ALA A 51 20.58 -17.99 18.07
C ALA A 51 21.45 -17.91 16.81
N ASN A 52 22.34 -18.89 16.60
CA ASN A 52 23.17 -18.99 15.41
C ASN A 52 22.33 -19.32 14.16
N ALA A 53 21.33 -20.18 14.28
CA ALA A 53 20.38 -20.48 13.21
C ALA A 53 19.57 -19.22 12.83
N ALA A 54 19.03 -18.50 13.82
CA ALA A 54 18.30 -17.25 13.59
C ALA A 54 19.20 -16.16 12.98
N THR A 55 20.45 -16.03 13.44
CA THR A 55 21.43 -15.09 12.85
C THR A 55 21.75 -15.45 11.40
N SER A 56 21.91 -16.74 11.10
CA SER A 56 22.11 -17.22 9.73
C SER A 56 20.89 -16.95 8.84
N GLU A 57 19.68 -17.12 9.40
CA GLU A 57 18.43 -16.79 8.71
C GLU A 57 18.30 -15.29 8.45
N ILE A 58 18.65 -14.43 9.41
CA ILE A 58 18.71 -12.97 9.24
C ILE A 58 19.65 -12.62 8.09
N ASN A 59 20.90 -13.10 8.11
CA ASN A 59 21.88 -12.80 7.07
C ASN A 59 21.41 -13.26 5.68
N ASN A 60 20.73 -14.42 5.61
CA ASN A 60 20.16 -14.93 4.38
C ASN A 60 19.00 -14.05 3.87
N LEU A 61 18.10 -13.61 4.75
CA LEU A 61 17.01 -12.71 4.40
C LEU A 61 17.52 -11.32 3.98
N GLU A 62 18.58 -10.82 4.63
CA GLU A 62 19.25 -9.58 4.23
C GLU A 62 19.82 -9.69 2.82
N THR A 63 20.53 -10.79 2.53
CA THR A 63 21.06 -11.06 1.19
C THR A 63 19.94 -11.13 0.15
N GLN A 64 18.86 -11.86 0.43
CA GLN A 64 17.71 -11.95 -0.49
C GLN A 64 17.01 -10.60 -0.68
N LEU A 65 16.93 -9.78 0.37
CA LEU A 65 16.36 -8.44 0.28
C LEU A 65 17.23 -7.56 -0.62
N ASP A 66 18.55 -7.58 -0.44
CA ASP A 66 19.49 -6.81 -1.25
C ASP A 66 19.45 -7.23 -2.72
N GLU A 67 19.42 -8.53 -3.00
CA GLU A 67 19.23 -9.08 -4.35
C GLU A 67 17.91 -8.62 -4.96
N ALA A 68 16.80 -8.73 -4.22
CA ALA A 68 15.48 -8.29 -4.67
C ALA A 68 15.43 -6.78 -4.94
N GLN A 69 16.06 -5.97 -4.07
CA GLN A 69 16.18 -4.53 -4.26
C GLN A 69 17.01 -4.20 -5.50
N GLN A 70 18.13 -4.90 -5.73
CA GLN A 70 18.98 -4.69 -6.90
C GLN A 70 18.24 -5.04 -8.20
N ILE A 71 17.51 -6.17 -8.21
CA ILE A 71 16.67 -6.58 -9.34
C ILE A 71 15.60 -5.53 -9.61
N PHE A 72 14.91 -5.04 -8.57
CA PHE A 72 13.89 -4.00 -8.70
C PHE A 72 14.47 -2.70 -9.25
N GLN A 73 15.58 -2.20 -8.70
CA GLN A 73 16.20 -0.95 -9.13
C GLN A 73 16.66 -1.04 -10.59
N THR A 74 17.31 -2.15 -10.96
CA THR A 74 17.78 -2.40 -12.34
C THR A 74 16.61 -2.49 -13.31
N GLY A 75 15.58 -3.29 -12.97
CA GLY A 75 14.37 -3.43 -13.78
C GLY A 75 13.63 -2.09 -13.95
N PHE A 76 13.48 -1.33 -12.88
CA PHE A 76 12.83 -0.03 -12.89
C PHE A 76 13.59 1.00 -13.73
N SER A 77 14.92 1.03 -13.63
CA SER A 77 15.78 1.88 -14.46
C SER A 77 15.63 1.53 -15.95
N ASN A 78 15.66 0.24 -16.28
CA ASN A 78 15.45 -0.24 -17.65
C ASN A 78 14.07 0.15 -18.19
N CYS A 79 13.00 -0.05 -17.42
CA CYS A 79 11.64 0.37 -17.81
C CYS A 79 11.55 1.89 -18.02
N LYS A 80 12.12 2.69 -17.11
CA LYS A 80 12.19 4.15 -17.26
C LYS A 80 12.92 4.56 -18.54
N GLN A 81 14.06 3.94 -18.85
CA GLN A 81 14.83 4.23 -20.05
C GLN A 81 14.05 3.85 -21.32
N CYS A 82 13.43 2.67 -21.35
CA CYS A 82 12.58 2.21 -22.45
C CYS A 82 11.41 3.17 -22.70
N LEU A 83 10.71 3.59 -21.64
CA LEU A 83 9.62 4.57 -21.73
C LEU A 83 10.11 5.94 -22.21
N ALA A 84 11.28 6.39 -21.75
CA ALA A 84 11.86 7.67 -22.19
C ALA A 84 12.23 7.65 -23.68
N ILE A 85 12.81 6.55 -24.17
CA ILE A 85 13.10 6.36 -25.60
C ILE A 85 11.80 6.39 -26.42
N LEU A 86 10.77 5.69 -25.95
CA LEU A 86 9.47 5.61 -26.62
C LEU A 86 8.75 6.97 -26.62
N ALA A 87 8.80 7.70 -25.52
CA ALA A 87 8.28 9.07 -25.43
C ALA A 87 8.99 10.01 -26.39
N LYS A 88 10.33 9.95 -26.50
CA LYS A 88 11.11 10.73 -27.48
C LYS A 88 10.71 10.40 -28.93
N LYS A 89 10.53 9.12 -29.26
CA LYS A 89 10.10 8.68 -30.61
C LYS A 89 8.70 9.17 -30.98
N LEU A 90 7.78 9.19 -30.01
CA LEU A 90 6.37 9.54 -30.21
C LEU A 90 6.09 11.04 -30.08
N GLY A 91 6.91 11.78 -29.35
CA GLY A 91 6.80 13.22 -29.17
C GLY A 91 5.49 13.63 -28.50
N SER A 92 4.91 14.76 -28.95
CA SER A 92 3.75 15.39 -28.32
C SER A 92 2.44 14.58 -28.36
N CYS A 93 2.38 13.46 -29.11
CA CYS A 93 1.18 12.63 -29.11
C CYS A 93 0.97 11.90 -27.77
N VAL A 94 2.02 11.65 -26.99
CA VAL A 94 1.91 11.06 -25.64
C VAL A 94 1.20 12.02 -24.69
N ASP A 95 1.61 13.28 -24.67
CA ASP A 95 0.97 14.31 -23.82
C ASP A 95 -0.47 14.59 -24.26
N ARG A 96 -0.72 14.63 -25.57
CA ARG A 96 -2.08 14.83 -26.11
C ARG A 96 -3.02 13.68 -25.82
N ALA A 97 -2.53 12.45 -25.73
CA ALA A 97 -3.35 11.27 -25.45
C ALA A 97 -3.57 11.03 -23.94
N ARG A 98 -2.76 11.66 -23.07
CA ARG A 98 -2.83 11.49 -21.62
C ARG A 98 -4.23 11.66 -21.02
N PRO A 99 -5.01 12.71 -21.37
CA PRO A 99 -6.36 12.89 -20.80
C PRO A 99 -7.30 11.71 -21.09
N PHE A 100 -7.17 11.08 -22.27
CA PHE A 100 -7.98 9.91 -22.61
C PHE A 100 -7.64 8.70 -21.75
N PHE A 101 -6.35 8.41 -21.54
CA PHE A 101 -5.93 7.27 -20.71
C PHE A 101 -6.22 7.50 -19.23
N GLU A 102 -6.13 8.74 -18.75
CA GLU A 102 -6.58 9.11 -17.40
C GLU A 102 -8.10 8.94 -17.24
N ALA A 103 -8.90 9.39 -18.21
CA ALA A 103 -10.34 9.17 -18.21
C ALA A 103 -10.71 7.68 -18.29
N CYS A 104 -9.94 6.86 -19.00
CA CYS A 104 -10.13 5.39 -19.00
C CYS A 104 -9.93 4.81 -17.59
N LYS A 105 -8.86 5.22 -16.91
CA LYS A 105 -8.59 4.78 -15.54
C LYS A 105 -9.69 5.20 -14.58
N GLN A 106 -10.13 6.46 -14.66
CA GLN A 106 -11.23 6.97 -13.83
C GLN A 106 -12.55 6.25 -14.09
N ALA A 107 -12.87 5.95 -15.35
CA ALA A 107 -14.08 5.21 -15.68
C ALA A 107 -14.03 3.76 -15.18
N GLU A 108 -12.87 3.10 -15.25
CA GLU A 108 -12.67 1.76 -14.69
C GLU A 108 -12.79 1.75 -13.15
N GLU A 109 -12.19 2.72 -12.47
CA GLU A 109 -12.34 2.91 -11.02
C GLU A 109 -13.81 3.14 -10.64
N ALA A 110 -14.51 4.04 -11.34
CA ALA A 110 -15.93 4.32 -11.10
C ALA A 110 -16.83 3.11 -11.41
N GLN A 111 -16.50 2.32 -12.43
CA GLN A 111 -17.20 1.07 -12.75
C GLN A 111 -17.07 0.07 -11.60
N LEU A 112 -15.86 -0.13 -11.08
CA LEU A 112 -15.60 -1.05 -9.98
C LEU A 112 -16.33 -0.61 -8.70
N GLU A 113 -16.32 0.68 -8.39
CA GLU A 113 -17.07 1.23 -7.26
C GLU A 113 -18.58 1.05 -7.42
N THR A 114 -19.11 1.28 -8.62
CA THR A 114 -20.53 1.06 -8.92
C THR A 114 -20.91 -0.40 -8.76
N GLN A 115 -20.08 -1.32 -9.25
CA GLN A 115 -20.32 -2.76 -9.10
C GLN A 115 -20.31 -3.19 -7.62
N LYS A 116 -19.39 -2.67 -6.81
CA LYS A 116 -19.35 -2.93 -5.36
C LYS A 116 -20.61 -2.42 -4.69
N ALA A 117 -21.01 -1.17 -4.97
CA ALA A 117 -22.23 -0.59 -4.42
C ALA A 117 -23.49 -1.36 -4.86
N ALA A 118 -23.53 -1.85 -6.11
CA ALA A 118 -24.62 -2.69 -6.60
C ALA A 118 -24.73 -4.01 -5.83
N GLN A 119 -23.60 -4.67 -5.55
CA GLN A 119 -23.59 -5.89 -4.73
C GLN A 119 -24.04 -5.63 -3.30
N GLU A 120 -23.64 -4.51 -2.69
CA GLU A 120 -24.08 -4.11 -1.35
C GLU A 120 -25.58 -3.81 -1.30
N TYR A 121 -26.11 -3.12 -2.31
CA TYR A 121 -27.55 -2.90 -2.45
C TYR A 121 -28.30 -4.24 -2.60
N GLN A 122 -27.84 -5.14 -3.47
CA GLN A 122 -28.45 -6.47 -3.63
C GLN A 122 -28.47 -7.27 -2.31
N ARG A 123 -27.37 -7.24 -1.56
CA ARG A 123 -27.31 -7.86 -0.22
C ARG A 123 -28.31 -7.22 0.74
N SER A 124 -28.43 -5.90 0.74
CA SER A 124 -29.36 -5.17 1.61
C SER A 124 -30.82 -5.43 1.25
N VAL A 125 -31.15 -5.54 -0.04
CA VAL A 125 -32.47 -5.96 -0.55
C VAL A 125 -32.81 -7.36 -0.06
N GLU A 126 -31.85 -8.28 -0.13
CA GLU A 126 -32.06 -9.66 0.32
C GLU A 126 -32.28 -9.75 1.83
N VAL A 127 -31.49 -9.01 2.63
CA VAL A 127 -31.69 -8.92 4.09
C VAL A 127 -33.07 -8.36 4.42
N TYR A 128 -33.51 -7.31 3.72
CA TYR A 128 -34.85 -6.75 3.89
C TYR A 128 -35.94 -7.76 3.53
N ARG A 129 -35.79 -8.49 2.42
CA ARG A 129 -36.73 -9.56 2.01
C ARG A 129 -36.87 -10.62 3.10
N VAL A 130 -35.75 -11.15 3.60
CA VAL A 130 -35.74 -12.16 4.67
C VAL A 130 -36.36 -11.61 5.97
N ALA A 131 -36.10 -10.34 6.32
CA ALA A 131 -36.70 -9.70 7.48
C ALA A 131 -38.23 -9.62 7.35
N LYS A 132 -38.75 -9.25 6.18
CA LYS A 132 -40.21 -9.23 5.93
C LYS A 132 -40.83 -10.62 6.00
N GLU A 133 -40.16 -11.63 5.47
CA GLU A 133 -40.61 -13.02 5.55
C GLU A 133 -40.67 -13.51 6.99
N THR A 134 -39.69 -13.11 7.81
CA THR A 134 -39.67 -13.41 9.25
C THR A 134 -40.86 -12.78 9.96
N LEU A 135 -41.17 -11.51 9.68
CA LEU A 135 -42.33 -10.82 10.26
C LEU A 135 -43.64 -11.45 9.79
N SER A 136 -43.79 -11.75 8.50
CA SER A 136 -44.98 -12.39 7.94
C SER A 136 -45.23 -13.79 8.52
N LEU A 137 -44.17 -14.56 8.76
CA LEU A 137 -44.25 -15.86 9.44
C LEU A 137 -44.69 -15.68 10.90
N ALA A 138 -44.21 -14.63 11.58
CA ALA A 138 -44.65 -14.29 12.93
C ALA A 138 -46.16 -13.99 12.95
N GLU A 139 -46.62 -13.08 12.09
CA GLU A 139 -48.04 -12.72 11.96
C GLU A 139 -48.92 -13.95 11.67
N SER A 140 -48.48 -14.81 10.75
CA SER A 140 -49.20 -16.04 10.40
C SER A 140 -49.32 -17.03 11.58
N LYS A 141 -48.30 -17.13 12.43
CA LYS A 141 -48.34 -17.97 13.64
C LYS A 141 -49.29 -17.41 14.68
N LEU A 142 -49.37 -16.08 14.80
CA LEU A 142 -50.32 -15.40 15.69
C LEU A 142 -51.77 -15.69 15.27
N LEU A 143 -52.08 -15.57 13.98
CA LEU A 143 -53.42 -15.79 13.43
C LEU A 143 -53.94 -17.23 13.58
N LYS A 144 -53.03 -18.22 13.64
CA LYS A 144 -53.37 -19.65 13.75
C LYS A 144 -53.48 -20.16 15.19
N THR A 145 -53.12 -19.34 16.17
CA THR A 145 -53.03 -19.75 17.57
C THR A 145 -54.23 -19.24 18.37
N ASP A 146 -54.98 -20.15 18.99
CA ASP A 146 -56.20 -19.83 19.74
C ASP A 146 -55.85 -19.23 21.12
N GLN A 147 -55.95 -17.91 21.23
CA GLN A 147 -56.09 -17.07 22.44
C GLN A 147 -55.13 -17.19 23.63
N ARG A 148 -54.09 -18.05 23.66
CA ARG A 148 -53.23 -18.21 24.85
C ARG A 148 -51.72 -17.95 24.69
N VAL A 149 -51.25 -17.43 23.56
CA VAL A 149 -49.80 -17.26 23.28
C VAL A 149 -49.37 -15.79 23.08
N PHE A 150 -50.21 -14.83 23.53
CA PHE A 150 -49.76 -13.45 23.72
C PHE A 150 -48.93 -13.32 25.02
N ASP A 151 -47.93 -14.20 25.15
CA ASP A 151 -46.96 -14.15 26.23
C ASP A 151 -45.95 -13.03 25.96
N ALA A 152 -45.33 -12.48 27.00
CA ALA A 152 -44.39 -11.36 26.90
C ALA A 152 -43.24 -11.67 25.91
N ALA A 153 -42.77 -12.91 25.90
CA ALA A 153 -41.73 -13.39 24.97
C ALA A 153 -42.15 -13.30 23.49
N TRP A 154 -43.42 -13.52 23.18
CA TRP A 154 -43.92 -13.42 21.81
C TRP A 154 -44.04 -11.96 21.35
N GLN A 155 -44.51 -11.09 22.23
CA GLN A 155 -44.56 -9.65 21.97
C GLN A 155 -43.16 -9.07 21.74
N GLU A 156 -42.18 -9.47 22.56
CA GLU A 156 -40.77 -9.11 22.35
C GLU A 156 -40.24 -9.61 21.00
N TYR A 157 -40.57 -10.85 20.61
CA TYR A 157 -40.17 -11.40 19.31
C TYR A 157 -40.73 -10.58 18.13
N VAL A 158 -42.02 -10.25 18.15
CA VAL A 158 -42.66 -9.45 17.08
C VAL A 158 -42.09 -8.02 17.06
N ASN A 159 -41.85 -7.41 18.22
CA ASN A 159 -41.21 -6.11 18.32
C ASN A 159 -39.80 -6.14 17.69
N HIS A 160 -39.00 -7.16 18.00
CA HIS A 160 -37.68 -7.34 17.42
C HIS A 160 -37.73 -7.56 15.90
N ALA A 161 -38.64 -8.41 15.42
CA ALA A 161 -38.84 -8.64 13.99
C ALA A 161 -39.24 -7.34 13.26
N THR A 162 -40.12 -6.54 13.86
CA THR A 162 -40.56 -5.25 13.32
C THR A 162 -39.41 -4.25 13.25
N MET A 163 -38.64 -4.12 14.34
CA MET A 163 -37.43 -3.27 14.36
C MET A 163 -36.42 -3.71 13.30
N LYS A 164 -36.24 -5.02 13.12
CA LYS A 164 -35.32 -5.56 12.11
C LYS A 164 -35.76 -5.25 10.68
N VAL A 165 -37.07 -5.29 10.40
CA VAL A 165 -37.62 -4.87 9.10
C VAL A 165 -37.35 -3.38 8.86
N MET A 166 -37.61 -2.53 9.86
CA MET A 166 -37.36 -1.08 9.75
C MET A 166 -35.87 -0.78 9.51
N GLN A 167 -34.97 -1.41 10.26
CA GLN A 167 -33.52 -1.24 10.08
C GLN A 167 -33.08 -1.71 8.69
N ALA A 168 -33.52 -2.89 8.26
CA ALA A 168 -33.17 -3.41 6.95
C ALA A 168 -33.72 -2.54 5.80
N GLU A 169 -34.88 -1.90 5.98
CA GLU A 169 -35.42 -0.93 5.01
C GLU A 169 -34.56 0.33 4.91
N GLN A 170 -34.09 0.85 6.05
CA GLN A 170 -33.20 1.99 6.10
C GLN A 170 -31.86 1.67 5.40
N ASP A 171 -31.27 0.50 5.69
CA ASP A 171 -30.01 0.07 5.08
C ASP A 171 -30.16 -0.19 3.57
N LYS A 172 -31.29 -0.77 3.14
CA LYS A 172 -31.65 -0.90 1.72
C LYS A 172 -31.71 0.47 1.03
N THR A 173 -32.40 1.44 1.63
CA THR A 173 -32.56 2.78 1.06
C THR A 173 -31.22 3.54 1.01
N ARG A 174 -30.37 3.37 2.03
CA ARG A 174 -29.03 3.96 2.05
C ARG A 174 -28.13 3.39 0.96
N SER A 175 -28.08 2.06 0.85
CA SER A 175 -27.27 1.38 -0.17
C SER A 175 -27.77 1.67 -1.59
N GLU A 176 -29.09 1.82 -1.78
CA GLU A 176 -29.70 2.28 -3.04
C GLU A 176 -29.19 3.65 -3.47
N ARG A 177 -29.26 4.65 -2.57
CA ARG A 177 -28.76 6.00 -2.84
C ARG A 177 -27.27 5.98 -3.20
N THR A 178 -26.44 5.24 -2.46
CA THR A 178 -25.01 5.13 -2.77
C THR A 178 -24.78 4.49 -4.13
N HIS A 179 -25.51 3.43 -4.48
CA HIS A 179 -25.43 2.81 -5.80
C HIS A 179 -25.85 3.77 -6.92
N GLU A 180 -26.91 4.56 -6.74
CA GLU A 180 -27.34 5.57 -7.70
C GLU A 180 -26.29 6.68 -7.90
N GLU A 181 -25.72 7.19 -6.81
CA GLU A 181 -24.66 8.21 -6.85
C GLU A 181 -23.43 7.72 -7.62
N LYS A 182 -22.96 6.50 -7.31
CA LYS A 182 -21.81 5.89 -8.00
C LYS A 182 -22.12 5.60 -9.47
N SER A 183 -23.34 5.13 -9.78
CA SER A 183 -23.78 4.90 -11.15
C SER A 183 -23.78 6.19 -11.98
N LYS A 184 -24.23 7.31 -11.41
CA LYS A 184 -24.18 8.63 -12.10
C LYS A 184 -22.75 9.04 -12.40
N LEU A 185 -21.85 8.92 -11.43
CA LEU A 185 -20.42 9.21 -11.62
C LEU A 185 -19.80 8.35 -12.72
N TYR A 186 -20.10 7.04 -12.74
CA TYR A 186 -19.64 6.15 -13.82
C TYR A 186 -20.12 6.61 -15.20
N ILE A 187 -21.40 6.96 -15.33
CA ILE A 187 -21.96 7.46 -16.59
C ILE A 187 -21.25 8.74 -17.04
N GLU A 188 -20.97 9.68 -16.13
CA GLU A 188 -20.25 10.92 -16.43
C GLU A 188 -18.82 10.64 -16.90
N CYS A 189 -18.06 9.79 -16.19
CA CYS A 189 -16.72 9.38 -16.58
C CYS A 189 -16.70 8.69 -17.94
N GLU A 190 -17.66 7.80 -18.21
CA GLU A 190 -17.79 7.13 -19.51
C GLU A 190 -18.09 8.10 -20.64
N GLN A 191 -18.97 9.08 -20.42
CA GLN A 191 -19.25 10.12 -21.42
C GLN A 191 -18.01 10.96 -21.74
N GLN A 192 -17.24 11.34 -20.71
CA GLN A 192 -15.97 12.04 -20.89
C GLN A 192 -14.96 11.19 -21.67
N ARG A 193 -14.80 9.91 -21.31
CA ARG A 193 -13.94 8.95 -22.01
C ARG A 193 -14.30 8.82 -23.48
N VAL A 194 -15.58 8.64 -23.80
CA VAL A 194 -16.07 8.53 -25.19
C VAL A 194 -15.86 9.83 -25.96
N THR A 195 -16.06 10.98 -25.32
CA THR A 195 -15.81 12.29 -25.94
C THR A 195 -14.33 12.46 -26.29
N LEU A 196 -13.44 12.16 -25.35
CA LEU A 196 -11.99 12.18 -25.56
C LEU A 196 -11.54 11.17 -26.61
N GLN A 197 -12.15 9.99 -26.66
CA GLN A 197 -11.86 8.99 -27.68
C GLN A 197 -12.14 9.51 -29.10
N ARG A 198 -13.25 10.24 -29.27
CA ARG A 198 -13.64 10.82 -30.56
C ARG A 198 -12.72 11.97 -30.96
N THR A 199 -12.39 12.87 -30.03
CA THR A 199 -11.59 14.07 -30.32
C THR A 199 -10.10 13.76 -30.50
N LEU A 200 -9.55 12.79 -29.77
CA LEU A 200 -8.11 12.50 -29.72
C LEU A 200 -7.69 11.24 -30.49
N LYS A 201 -8.55 10.67 -31.34
CA LYS A 201 -8.37 9.38 -32.03
C LYS A 201 -6.95 9.16 -32.58
N ARG A 202 -6.39 10.12 -33.34
CA ARG A 202 -5.05 10.00 -33.94
C ARG A 202 -3.93 9.99 -32.90
N ALA A 203 -4.04 10.81 -31.85
CA ALA A 203 -3.06 10.86 -30.77
C ALA A 203 -3.07 9.56 -29.97
N ILE A 204 -4.27 9.04 -29.66
CA ILE A 204 -4.46 7.76 -28.96
C ILE A 204 -3.82 6.61 -29.73
N THR A 205 -4.10 6.48 -31.03
CA THR A 205 -3.53 5.38 -31.84
C THR A 205 -2.00 5.43 -31.88
N LYS A 206 -1.40 6.62 -31.99
CA LYS A 206 0.06 6.78 -32.00
C LYS A 206 0.69 6.55 -30.63
N ALA A 207 0.03 6.99 -29.56
CA ALA A 207 0.55 6.87 -28.20
C ALA A 207 0.29 5.49 -27.54
N LYS A 208 -0.59 4.67 -28.12
CA LYS A 208 -0.95 3.34 -27.62
C LYS A 208 0.24 2.46 -27.20
N PRO A 209 1.33 2.33 -27.98
CA PRO A 209 2.49 1.52 -27.59
C PRO A 209 3.15 2.00 -26.30
N TYR A 210 3.13 3.31 -26.03
CA TYR A 210 3.69 3.90 -24.81
C TYR A 210 2.87 3.55 -23.58
N PHE A 211 1.54 3.68 -23.67
CA PHE A 211 0.67 3.35 -22.55
C PHE A 211 0.59 1.84 -22.29
N GLU A 212 0.70 1.00 -23.34
CA GLU A 212 0.83 -0.44 -23.18
C GLU A 212 2.16 -0.85 -22.53
N ALA A 213 3.28 -0.22 -22.93
CA ALA A 213 4.58 -0.47 -22.30
C ALA A 213 4.65 0.04 -20.86
N LYS A 214 3.87 1.08 -20.51
CA LYS A 214 3.79 1.62 -19.14
C LYS A 214 2.90 0.77 -18.22
N ALA A 215 1.93 0.05 -18.78
CA ALA A 215 1.01 -0.80 -18.02
C ALA A 215 1.56 -2.21 -17.76
N ARG A 216 2.64 -2.61 -18.46
CA ARG A 216 3.40 -3.83 -18.22
C ARG A 216 4.43 -3.61 -17.12
#